data_AF-A0A2E3NBS2-F1
#
_entry.id   AF-A0A2E3NBS2-F1
#
_cell.length_a   1.000
_cell.length_b   1.000
_cell.length_c   1.000
_cell.angle_alpha   90.00
_cell.angle_beta   90.00
_cell.angle_gamma   90.00
#
_symmetry.space_group_name_H-M   'P 1'
#
loop_
_entity.id
_entity.type
_entity.pdbx_description
1 polymer ?
#
loop_
_entity_poly.entity_id
_entity_poly.type
_entity_poly.pdbx_seq_one_letter_code
_entity_poly.pdbx_strand_id
1 'polypeptide(L)'
;MYTKGVMKLALLVLFSLTLYGACKDLDIPDFSQGLPGATLEKHEVSGNQAVFHFRTGLSSNKFSAILKKELGSAWRTQKLMQEDMVLAARRGRTTGSTVNLTVYRHVTSKGVCIRVIHLKPKNRTNCSVEVAVLQGSGHPKDKARK
;
A
#
# COMPACT_ATOMS: atom_id res chain seq x y z
N MET A 1 20.19 -68.32 -8.25
CA MET A 1 20.01 -66.88 -8.55
C MET A 1 19.15 -66.77 -9.81
N TYR A 2 17.85 -66.53 -9.66
CA TYR A 2 16.92 -66.27 -10.77
C TYR A 2 15.88 -65.23 -10.33
N THR A 3 15.87 -64.16 -11.11
CA THR A 3 14.94 -63.01 -11.28
C THR A 3 13.68 -62.93 -10.41
N LYS A 4 13.61 -61.91 -9.54
CA LYS A 4 12.35 -61.37 -9.01
C LYS A 4 11.81 -60.31 -9.97
N GLY A 5 10.57 -60.50 -10.40
CA GLY A 5 9.86 -59.65 -11.35
C GLY A 5 9.69 -58.22 -10.86
N VAL A 6 9.89 -57.29 -11.79
CA VAL A 6 9.77 -55.84 -11.62
C VAL A 6 8.28 -55.46 -11.60
N MET A 7 7.74 -55.12 -10.43
CA MET A 7 6.42 -54.51 -10.30
C MET A 7 6.55 -53.03 -10.73
N LYS A 8 6.13 -52.72 -11.96
CA LYS A 8 5.87 -51.36 -12.43
C LYS A 8 4.67 -50.80 -11.66
N LEU A 9 4.90 -49.93 -10.68
CA LEU A 9 3.84 -49.12 -10.10
C LEU A 9 3.86 -47.74 -10.76
N ALA A 10 2.74 -47.43 -11.39
CA ALA A 10 2.56 -46.32 -12.31
C ALA A 10 2.74 -44.96 -11.65
N LEU A 11 3.50 -44.11 -12.33
CA LEU A 11 3.63 -42.67 -12.11
C LEU A 11 2.27 -42.00 -12.37
N LEU A 12 1.50 -41.71 -11.32
CA LEU A 12 0.26 -40.94 -11.42
C LEU A 12 0.58 -39.45 -11.25
N VAL A 13 0.84 -38.82 -12.41
CA VAL A 13 0.83 -37.38 -12.60
C VAL A 13 -0.60 -36.89 -12.36
N LEU A 14 -0.84 -36.18 -11.25
CA LEU A 14 -2.07 -35.41 -11.08
C LEU A 14 -1.76 -33.98 -10.64
N PHE A 15 -1.44 -33.18 -11.66
CA PHE A 15 -1.96 -31.82 -11.89
C PHE A 15 -2.84 -31.27 -10.74
N SER A 16 -2.20 -30.76 -9.69
CA SER A 16 -2.88 -30.05 -8.61
C SER A 16 -2.46 -28.58 -8.63
N LEU A 17 -3.24 -27.82 -9.40
CA LEU A 17 -3.52 -26.39 -9.25
C LEU A 17 -2.34 -25.50 -8.82
N THR A 18 -1.57 -25.04 -9.81
CA THR A 18 -0.86 -23.76 -9.71
C THR A 18 -1.88 -22.62 -9.83
N LEU A 19 -2.72 -22.45 -8.80
CA LEU A 19 -3.55 -21.26 -8.60
C LEU A 19 -2.81 -20.21 -7.76
N TYR A 20 -1.49 -20.12 -7.96
CA TYR A 20 -0.79 -18.86 -7.73
C TYR A 20 -0.79 -18.15 -9.08
N GLY A 21 -1.85 -17.36 -9.30
CA GLY A 21 -1.75 -16.22 -10.19
C GLY A 21 -0.60 -15.37 -9.67
N ALA A 22 0.60 -15.64 -10.17
CA ALA A 22 1.75 -14.79 -10.00
C ALA A 22 1.34 -13.45 -10.58
N CYS A 23 0.94 -12.53 -9.69
CA CYS A 23 0.96 -11.11 -9.96
C CYS A 23 2.43 -10.81 -10.22
N LYS A 24 2.86 -11.03 -11.48
CA LYS A 24 4.21 -10.76 -11.94
C LYS A 24 4.50 -9.31 -11.58
N ASP A 25 5.44 -9.14 -10.66
CA ASP A 25 6.22 -7.93 -10.40
C ASP A 25 5.40 -6.64 -10.41
N LEU A 26 4.50 -6.49 -9.43
CA LEU A 26 4.14 -5.14 -9.06
C LEU A 26 5.31 -4.56 -8.26
N ASP A 27 6.04 -3.62 -8.86
CA ASP A 27 6.98 -2.77 -8.13
C ASP A 27 6.20 -1.95 -7.11
N ILE A 28 6.05 -2.53 -5.93
CA ILE A 28 5.45 -1.88 -4.77
C ILE A 28 6.41 -0.77 -4.35
N PRO A 29 5.95 0.49 -4.32
CA PRO A 29 6.82 1.59 -3.94
C PRO A 29 7.34 1.41 -2.52
N ASP A 30 8.66 1.45 -2.38
CA ASP A 30 9.35 1.50 -1.10
C ASP A 30 9.89 2.92 -0.87
N PHE A 31 9.60 3.48 0.31
CA PHE A 31 10.04 4.81 0.72
C PHE A 31 11.03 4.75 1.89
N SER A 32 11.63 3.60 2.14
CA SER A 32 12.63 3.38 3.19
C SER A 32 13.84 4.32 3.09
N GLN A 33 14.20 4.73 1.88
CA GLN A 33 15.29 5.68 1.62
C GLN A 33 14.91 7.15 1.88
N GLY A 34 13.67 7.42 2.27
CA GLY A 34 13.19 8.79 2.46
C GLY A 34 12.53 9.37 1.21
N LEU A 35 12.11 10.64 1.31
CA LEU A 35 11.61 11.42 0.20
C LEU A 35 12.29 12.81 0.21
N PRO A 36 12.54 13.44 -0.94
CA PRO A 36 13.12 14.78 -0.98
C PRO A 36 12.34 15.78 -0.10
N GLY A 37 13.02 16.40 0.87
CA GLY A 37 12.42 17.34 1.81
C GLY A 37 11.56 16.71 2.92
N ALA A 38 11.60 15.39 3.09
CA ALA A 38 10.91 14.68 4.16
C ALA A 38 11.81 13.59 4.77
N THR A 39 11.97 13.63 6.09
CA THR A 39 12.78 12.66 6.83
C THR A 39 11.89 11.52 7.29
N LEU A 40 12.27 10.28 6.97
CA LEU A 40 11.60 9.09 7.51
C LEU A 40 11.93 8.97 9.01
N GLU A 41 10.91 8.97 9.86
CA GLU A 41 11.06 8.82 11.32
C GLU A 41 10.75 7.39 11.76
N LYS A 42 9.81 6.71 11.08
CA LYS A 42 9.38 5.36 11.45
C LYS A 42 8.89 4.60 10.23
N HIS A 43 9.15 3.30 10.20
CA HIS A 43 8.61 2.38 9.21
C HIS A 43 7.98 1.18 9.94
N GLU A 44 6.73 0.88 9.62
CA GLU A 44 5.98 -0.24 10.19
C GLU A 44 5.50 -1.16 9.07
N VAL A 45 5.65 -2.47 9.24
CA VAL A 45 5.11 -3.47 8.31
C VAL A 45 4.21 -4.42 9.09
N SER A 46 2.98 -4.59 8.61
CA SER A 46 1.99 -5.48 9.19
C SER A 46 1.18 -6.16 8.10
N GLY A 47 1.39 -7.47 7.91
CA GLY A 47 0.74 -8.25 6.86
C GLY A 47 0.93 -7.61 5.49
N ASN A 48 -0.19 -7.23 4.85
CA ASN A 48 -0.18 -6.63 3.51
C ASN A 48 -0.10 -5.09 3.53
N GLN A 49 0.33 -4.49 4.65
CA GLN A 49 0.44 -3.05 4.80
C GLN A 49 1.86 -2.67 5.23
N ALA A 50 2.42 -1.67 4.55
CA ALA A 50 3.60 -0.94 4.99
C ALA A 50 3.22 0.52 5.26
N VAL A 51 3.66 1.09 6.38
CA VAL A 51 3.41 2.49 6.74
C VAL A 51 4.73 3.19 7.00
N PHE A 52 4.97 4.25 6.24
CA PHE A 52 6.13 5.11 6.34
C PHE A 52 5.70 6.43 6.97
N HIS A 53 6.27 6.75 8.12
CA HIS A 53 6.01 7.98 8.87
C HIS A 53 7.12 8.97 8.60
N PHE A 54 6.77 10.10 8.02
CA PHE A 54 7.70 11.18 7.70
C PHE A 54 7.45 12.39 8.56
N ARG A 55 8.52 13.13 8.81
CA ARG A 55 8.48 14.53 9.24
C ARG A 55 8.97 15.43 8.12
N THR A 56 8.26 16.52 7.89
CA THR A 56 8.56 17.42 6.79
C THR A 56 8.14 18.85 7.07
N GLY A 57 8.90 19.83 6.56
CA GLY A 57 8.49 21.23 6.49
C GLY A 57 7.66 21.54 5.24
N LEU A 58 7.43 20.55 4.36
CA LEU A 58 6.69 20.74 3.12
C LEU A 58 5.18 20.84 3.38
N SER A 59 4.54 21.73 2.63
CA SER A 59 3.07 21.76 2.54
C SER A 59 2.55 20.47 1.90
N SER A 60 1.27 20.15 2.15
CA SER A 60 0.61 18.99 1.55
C SER A 60 0.77 18.95 0.03
N ASN A 61 0.66 20.11 -0.64
CA ASN A 61 0.73 20.20 -2.09
C ASN A 61 2.14 19.91 -2.62
N LYS A 62 3.19 20.44 -1.95
CA LYS A 62 4.58 20.16 -2.32
C LYS A 62 4.94 18.70 -2.08
N PHE A 63 4.53 18.15 -0.93
CA PHE A 63 4.75 16.75 -0.60
C PHE A 63 4.06 15.83 -1.63
N SER A 64 2.79 16.08 -1.95
CA SER A 64 2.05 15.29 -2.95
C SER A 64 2.67 15.39 -4.35
N ALA A 65 3.21 16.55 -4.74
CA ALA A 65 3.90 16.69 -6.03
C ALA A 65 5.18 15.83 -6.09
N ILE A 66 5.98 15.82 -5.02
CA ILE A 66 7.19 14.99 -4.92
C ILE A 66 6.80 13.51 -4.94
N LEU A 67 5.87 13.09 -4.09
CA LEU A 67 5.44 11.70 -4.04
C LEU A 67 4.89 11.23 -5.39
N LYS A 68 4.07 12.05 -6.06
CA LYS A 68 3.54 11.70 -7.39
C LYS A 68 4.65 11.55 -8.44
N LYS A 69 5.73 12.33 -8.33
CA LYS A 69 6.91 12.20 -9.20
C LYS A 69 7.63 10.87 -8.94
N GLU A 70 7.86 10.52 -7.68
CA GLU A 70 8.49 9.25 -7.29
C GLU A 70 7.67 8.03 -7.69
N LEU A 71 6.35 8.10 -7.53
CA LEU A 71 5.44 7.03 -7.94
C LEU A 71 5.44 6.79 -9.46
N GLY A 72 5.59 7.85 -10.25
CA GLY A 72 5.53 7.78 -11.70
C GLY A 72 4.11 7.67 -12.27
N SER A 73 4.03 7.46 -13.59
CA SER A 73 2.79 7.58 -14.38
C SER A 73 1.77 6.45 -14.15
N ALA A 74 2.21 5.34 -13.56
CA ALA A 74 1.38 4.18 -13.26
C ALA A 74 0.43 4.40 -12.06
N TRP A 75 0.53 5.54 -11.38
CA TRP A 75 -0.29 5.87 -10.23
C TRP A 75 -1.21 7.04 -10.51
N ARG A 76 -2.49 6.88 -10.14
CA ARG A 76 -3.51 7.92 -10.29
C ARG A 76 -4.14 8.23 -8.95
N THR A 77 -4.40 9.51 -8.70
CA THR A 77 -5.18 9.93 -7.55
C THR A 77 -6.61 9.40 -7.68
N GLN A 78 -7.12 8.84 -6.59
CA GLN A 78 -8.48 8.35 -6.48
C GLN A 78 -9.33 9.37 -5.72
N LYS A 79 -10.60 9.50 -6.10
CA LYS A 79 -11.59 10.18 -5.26
C LYS A 79 -11.71 9.44 -3.93
N LEU A 80 -11.67 10.19 -2.83
CA LEU A 80 -11.81 9.63 -1.49
C LEU A 80 -13.18 8.97 -1.32
N MET A 81 -13.19 7.80 -0.70
CA MET A 81 -14.43 7.14 -0.30
C MET A 81 -14.92 7.68 1.04
N GLN A 82 -16.15 7.35 1.43
CA GLN A 82 -16.72 7.79 2.71
C GLN A 82 -15.84 7.39 3.90
N GLU A 83 -15.26 6.20 3.86
CA GLU A 83 -14.41 5.70 4.93
C GLU A 83 -13.10 6.46 5.05
N ASP A 84 -12.51 6.84 3.91
CA ASP A 84 -11.34 7.72 3.86
C ASP A 84 -11.67 9.09 4.48
N MET A 85 -12.81 9.67 4.13
CA MET A 85 -13.26 10.94 4.72
C MET A 85 -13.49 10.84 6.22
N VAL A 86 -14.10 9.75 6.70
CA VAL A 86 -14.29 9.48 8.14
C VAL A 86 -12.95 9.33 8.85
N LEU A 87 -12.00 8.62 8.24
CA LEU A 87 -10.64 8.47 8.77
C LEU A 87 -9.95 9.83 8.91
N ALA A 88 -9.98 10.67 7.88
CA ALA A 88 -9.40 12.01 7.91
C ALA A 88 -10.03 12.88 9.01
N ALA A 89 -11.36 12.86 9.12
CA ALA A 89 -12.08 13.61 10.15
C ALA A 89 -11.73 13.13 11.56
N ARG A 90 -11.65 11.82 11.79
CA ARG A 90 -11.23 11.25 13.09
C ARG A 90 -9.81 11.68 13.43
N ARG A 91 -8.86 11.52 12.51
CA ARG A 91 -7.47 11.94 12.71
C ARG A 91 -7.36 13.42 13.05
N GLY A 92 -8.12 14.28 12.37
CA GLY A 92 -8.13 15.72 12.64
C GLY A 92 -8.62 16.07 14.05
N ARG A 93 -9.67 15.39 14.53
CA ARG A 93 -10.17 15.59 15.90
C ARG A 93 -9.17 15.11 16.95
N THR A 94 -8.60 13.92 16.79
CA THR A 94 -7.69 13.33 17.78
C THR A 94 -6.38 14.11 17.89
N THR A 95 -5.89 14.68 16.79
CA THR A 95 -4.59 15.37 16.74
C THR A 95 -4.68 16.89 16.84
N GLY A 96 -5.89 17.46 16.77
CA GLY A 96 -6.08 18.92 16.67
C GLY A 96 -5.42 19.55 15.44
N SER A 97 -5.13 18.75 14.41
CA SER A 97 -4.36 19.14 13.22
C SER A 97 -5.26 19.31 12.00
N THR A 98 -4.85 20.17 11.07
CA THR A 98 -5.41 20.15 9.71
C THR A 98 -4.94 18.88 9.01
N VAL A 99 -5.87 18.13 8.43
CA VAL A 99 -5.60 16.85 7.76
C VAL A 99 -5.86 16.98 6.28
N ASN A 100 -4.89 16.59 5.46
CA ASN A 100 -5.09 16.37 4.03
C ASN A 100 -4.88 14.88 3.74
N LEU A 101 -5.91 14.23 3.21
CA LEU A 101 -5.90 12.83 2.85
C LEU A 101 -5.89 12.70 1.33
N THR A 102 -4.96 11.92 0.79
CA THR A 102 -4.92 11.57 -0.63
C THR A 102 -4.76 10.06 -0.79
N VAL A 103 -5.44 9.48 -1.76
CA VAL A 103 -5.30 8.06 -2.10
C VAL A 103 -4.82 7.95 -3.55
N TYR A 104 -3.81 7.12 -3.79
CA TYR A 104 -3.30 6.76 -5.10
C TYR A 104 -3.62 5.28 -5.38
N ARG A 105 -4.02 4.98 -6.60
CA ARG A 105 -4.26 3.62 -7.06
C ARG A 105 -3.37 3.31 -8.26
N HIS A 106 -2.87 2.09 -8.31
CA HIS A 106 -2.16 1.61 -9.49
C HIS A 106 -3.15 1.45 -10.66
N VAL A 107 -2.74 1.85 -11.87
CA VAL A 107 -3.62 1.83 -13.06
C VAL A 107 -4.04 0.42 -13.47
N THR A 108 -3.14 -0.56 -13.33
CA THR A 108 -3.41 -1.97 -13.72
C THR A 108 -3.68 -2.89 -12.53
N SER A 109 -3.22 -2.54 -11.32
CA SER A 109 -3.32 -3.41 -10.15
C SER A 109 -4.35 -2.88 -9.18
N LYS A 110 -5.55 -3.46 -9.24
CA LYS A 110 -6.68 -3.06 -8.38
C LYS A 110 -6.46 -3.39 -6.90
N GLY A 111 -5.50 -4.27 -6.60
CA GLY A 111 -5.18 -4.74 -5.27
C GLY A 111 -4.11 -3.94 -4.54
N VAL A 112 -3.59 -2.84 -5.12
CA VAL A 112 -2.62 -1.98 -4.44
C VAL A 112 -3.05 -0.52 -4.46
N CYS A 113 -3.06 0.11 -3.29
CA CYS A 113 -3.28 1.54 -3.14
C CYS A 113 -2.34 2.15 -2.12
N ILE A 114 -2.10 3.45 -2.26
CA ILE A 114 -1.25 4.22 -1.36
C ILE A 114 -2.09 5.32 -0.76
N ARG A 115 -2.24 5.30 0.55
CA ARG A 115 -2.96 6.32 1.32
C ARG A 115 -1.96 7.24 1.97
N VAL A 116 -2.15 8.54 1.81
CA VAL A 116 -1.27 9.58 2.35
C VAL A 116 -2.06 10.49 3.26
N ILE A 117 -1.69 10.54 4.54
CA ILE A 117 -2.27 11.44 5.53
C ILE A 117 -1.23 12.49 5.86
N HIS A 118 -1.44 13.73 5.42
CA HIS A 118 -0.61 14.88 5.79
C HIS A 118 -1.27 15.62 6.95
N LEU A 119 -0.57 15.70 8.08
CA LEU A 119 -1.03 16.30 9.32
C LEU A 119 -0.22 17.57 9.58
N LYS A 120 -0.91 18.72 9.58
CA LYS A 120 -0.35 20.00 9.98
C LYS A 120 -0.90 20.42 11.34
N PRO A 121 -0.12 20.33 12.42
CA PRO A 121 -0.53 20.84 13.74
C PRO A 121 -0.66 22.37 13.71
N LYS A 122 -1.64 22.93 14.43
CA LYS A 122 -1.87 24.38 14.47
C LYS A 122 -0.66 25.18 14.98
N ASN A 123 0.08 24.62 15.94
CA ASN A 123 1.14 25.32 16.67
C ASN A 123 2.55 24.82 16.32
N ARG A 124 2.72 24.08 15.21
CA ARG A 124 4.04 23.57 14.80
C ARG A 124 4.31 23.89 13.34
N THR A 125 5.56 24.23 13.05
CA THR A 125 6.05 24.47 11.69
C THR A 125 6.23 23.16 10.90
N ASN A 126 6.55 22.08 11.61
CA ASN A 126 6.74 20.76 11.01
C ASN A 126 5.43 19.99 10.90
N CYS A 127 5.23 19.35 9.76
CA CYS A 127 4.14 18.46 9.46
C CYS A 127 4.57 17.00 9.67
N SER A 128 3.60 16.14 10.00
CA SER A 128 3.78 14.69 10.00
C SER A 128 3.02 14.10 8.82
N VAL A 129 3.62 13.12 8.14
CA VAL A 129 2.98 12.46 7.00
C VAL A 129 3.03 10.96 7.17
N GLU A 130 1.87 10.31 7.08
CA GLU A 130 1.76 8.86 7.01
C GLU A 130 1.56 8.46 5.54
N VAL A 131 2.48 7.68 4.97
CA VAL A 131 2.33 7.06 3.66
C VAL A 131 2.12 5.56 3.88
N ALA A 132 0.88 5.10 3.74
CA ALA A 132 0.52 3.70 3.88
C ALA A 132 0.37 3.06 2.51
N VAL A 133 1.19 2.05 2.23
CA VAL A 133 1.10 1.19 1.05
C VAL A 133 0.29 -0.05 1.44
N LEU A 134 -0.86 -0.24 0.80
CA LEU A 134 -1.83 -1.28 1.11
C LEU A 134 -1.90 -2.27 -0.06
N GLN A 135 -1.71 -3.55 0.21
CA GLN A 135 -1.76 -4.64 -0.75
C GLN A 135 -2.89 -5.63 -0.39
N GLY A 136 -3.45 -6.29 -1.40
CA GLY A 136 -4.54 -7.24 -1.24
C GLY A 136 -5.92 -6.64 -1.49
N SER A 137 -6.85 -7.50 -1.93
CA SER A 137 -8.18 -7.19 -2.45
C SER A 137 -8.80 -5.98 -1.75
N GLY A 138 -9.12 -4.96 -2.53
CA GLY A 138 -9.79 -3.75 -2.06
C GLY A 138 -10.93 -4.11 -1.12
N HIS A 139 -11.07 -3.33 -0.06
CA HIS A 139 -12.23 -3.30 0.81
C HIS A 139 -12.71 -4.66 1.38
N PRO A 140 -12.78 -4.87 2.70
CA PRO A 140 -13.42 -6.06 3.27
C PRO A 140 -14.90 -6.29 2.84
N LYS A 141 -15.50 -5.34 2.10
CA LYS A 141 -16.84 -5.47 1.51
C LYS A 141 -16.89 -6.02 0.07
N ASP A 142 -15.79 -6.09 -0.68
CA ASP A 142 -15.83 -6.68 -2.04
C ASP A 142 -15.97 -8.21 -2.01
N LYS A 143 -15.80 -8.85 -0.84
CA LYS A 143 -16.09 -10.28 -0.65
C LYS A 143 -17.55 -10.59 -0.29
N ALA A 144 -18.39 -9.58 -0.05
CA ALA A 144 -19.78 -9.77 0.38
C ALA A 144 -20.82 -9.64 -0.77
N ARG A 145 -20.35 -9.56 -2.03
CA ARG A 145 -21.23 -9.50 -3.21
C ARG A 145 -20.94 -10.68 -4.14
N LYS A 146 -21.33 -11.86 -3.71
CA LYS A 146 -21.65 -13.00 -4.57
C LYS A 146 -22.97 -13.58 -4.12
#